data_AF-A0A8T5U5R0-F1
#
_entry.id   AF-A0A8T5U5R0-F1
#
_cell.length_a   1.000
_cell.length_b   1.000
_cell.length_c   1.000
_cell.angle_alpha   90.00
_cell.angle_beta   90.00
_cell.angle_gamma   90.00
#
_symmetry.space_group_name_H-M   'P 1'
#
loop_
_entity.id
_entity.type
_entity.pdbx_description
1 polymer ?
#
loop_
_entity_poly.entity_id
_entity_poly.type
_entity_poly.pdbx_seq_one_letter_code
_entity_poly.pdbx_strand_id
1 'polypeptide(L)'
;MVENKKVISSKQLVEFFGLGTNFYKETSKFLKKQAELDKNSFQNKFLRWESAFKKIYGKEIDQSLFLKHSYYVSILKLLVLLNADTSVNKQIYNQFNLNELKFFFCPRLDEALISEIRKFLGGARLARQDNFHELYQQVFHVATRHKIGEFYTPSNLVEKMINEYDIHSGEVFNVGLSEANLTKQQLCETIKEQIPSFEIFHNDNFEDPDKRDYVVSNLKLEKVGWSPNYTLEDGIEELIKT
;
A
#
# COMPACT_ATOMS: atom_id res chain seq x y z
N MET A 1 16.54 -19.75 -24.95
CA MET A 1 16.98 -18.41 -24.50
C MET A 1 15.83 -17.82 -23.70
N VAL A 2 16.01 -17.62 -22.39
CA VAL A 2 14.98 -16.96 -21.57
C VAL A 2 15.02 -15.49 -21.98
N GLU A 3 14.03 -15.02 -22.74
CA GLU A 3 13.88 -13.59 -23.00
C GLU A 3 13.88 -12.86 -21.66
N ASN A 4 14.81 -11.92 -21.51
CA ASN A 4 14.95 -11.11 -20.31
C ASN A 4 13.74 -10.16 -20.26
N LYS A 5 12.59 -10.69 -19.82
CA LYS A 5 11.34 -9.93 -19.74
C LYS A 5 11.57 -8.71 -18.86
N LYS A 6 11.24 -7.54 -19.40
CA LYS A 6 11.26 -6.25 -18.69
C LYS A 6 10.59 -6.41 -17.31
N VAL A 7 11.16 -5.76 -16.29
CA VAL A 7 10.61 -5.73 -14.93
C VAL A 7 10.08 -4.32 -14.66
N ILE A 8 8.87 -4.22 -14.13
CA ILE A 8 8.24 -2.95 -13.75
C ILE A 8 8.26 -2.82 -12.22
N SER A 9 8.87 -1.74 -11.72
CA SER A 9 8.94 -1.37 -10.29
C SER A 9 7.75 -0.51 -9.83
N SER A 10 7.56 -0.33 -8.52
CA SER A 10 6.55 0.60 -7.97
C SER A 10 6.76 2.03 -8.47
N LYS A 11 8.01 2.49 -8.58
CA LYS A 11 8.34 3.81 -9.13
C LYS A 11 7.84 3.96 -10.58
N GLN A 12 8.06 2.97 -11.43
CA GLN A 12 7.57 3.00 -12.81
C GLN A 12 6.04 2.93 -12.88
N LEU A 13 5.39 2.23 -11.95
CA LEU A 13 3.93 2.25 -11.83
C LEU A 13 3.44 3.66 -11.47
N VAL A 14 4.14 4.38 -10.59
CA VAL A 14 3.78 5.77 -10.22
C VAL A 14 4.02 6.74 -11.36
N GLU A 15 5.14 6.60 -12.07
CA GLU A 15 5.46 7.44 -13.24
C GLU A 15 4.37 7.33 -14.32
N PHE A 16 3.67 6.19 -14.39
CA PHE A 16 2.59 5.96 -15.34
C PHE A 16 1.18 6.21 -14.78
N PHE A 17 0.89 5.75 -13.57
CA PHE A 17 -0.45 5.75 -12.94
C PHE A 17 -0.64 6.81 -11.86
N GLY A 18 0.40 7.56 -11.47
CA GLY A 18 0.33 8.53 -10.39
C GLY A 18 -0.65 9.68 -10.65
N LEU A 19 -1.09 10.36 -9.59
CA LEU A 19 -2.11 11.42 -9.68
C LEU A 19 -1.67 12.64 -10.51
N GLY A 20 -0.37 12.80 -10.76
CA GLY A 20 0.19 13.87 -11.60
C GLY A 20 0.27 13.52 -13.10
N THR A 21 -0.10 12.30 -13.49
CA THR A 21 0.14 11.79 -14.85
C THR A 21 -0.99 12.13 -15.83
N ASN A 22 -0.68 12.10 -17.13
CA ASN A 22 -1.71 12.26 -18.15
C ASN A 22 -2.71 11.09 -18.16
N PHE A 23 -2.24 9.88 -17.87
CA PHE A 23 -3.09 8.69 -17.77
C PHE A 23 -4.14 8.85 -16.66
N TYR A 24 -3.74 9.34 -15.47
CA TYR A 24 -4.68 9.67 -14.40
C TYR A 24 -5.69 10.73 -14.84
N LYS A 25 -5.24 11.79 -15.52
CA LYS A 25 -6.11 12.87 -16.01
C LYS A 25 -7.19 12.34 -16.95
N GLU A 26 -6.82 11.54 -17.94
CA GLU A 26 -7.78 10.98 -18.91
C GLU A 26 -8.71 9.95 -18.26
N THR A 27 -8.19 9.07 -17.42
CA THR A 27 -9.01 8.09 -16.68
C THR A 27 -9.99 8.79 -15.72
N SER A 28 -9.56 9.88 -15.06
CA SER A 28 -10.43 10.66 -14.18
C SER A 28 -11.57 11.34 -14.93
N LYS A 29 -11.32 11.86 -16.14
CA LYS A 29 -12.38 12.39 -17.01
C LYS A 29 -13.36 11.28 -17.40
N PHE A 30 -12.83 10.11 -17.78
CA PHE A 30 -13.64 8.94 -18.10
C PHE A 30 -14.55 8.55 -16.92
N LEU A 31 -14.00 8.41 -15.71
CA LEU A 31 -14.76 8.04 -14.52
C LEU A 31 -15.84 9.06 -14.16
N LYS A 32 -15.55 10.37 -14.28
CA LYS A 32 -16.55 11.43 -14.08
C LYS A 32 -17.70 11.32 -15.08
N LYS A 33 -17.39 11.10 -16.36
CA LYS A 33 -18.41 10.88 -17.40
C LYS A 33 -19.26 9.63 -17.10
N GLN A 34 -18.64 8.54 -16.66
CA GLN A 34 -19.38 7.33 -16.27
C GLN A 34 -20.29 7.56 -15.05
N ALA A 35 -19.82 8.35 -14.06
CA ALA A 35 -20.62 8.72 -12.90
C ALA A 35 -21.86 9.56 -13.29
N GLU A 36 -21.74 10.41 -14.32
CA GLU A 36 -22.86 11.19 -14.85
C GLU A 36 -23.87 10.34 -15.64
N LEU A 37 -23.39 9.30 -16.34
CA LEU A 37 -24.23 8.36 -17.08
C LEU A 37 -25.01 7.41 -16.16
N ASP A 38 -24.40 6.99 -15.05
CA ASP A 38 -25.00 6.10 -14.05
C ASP A 38 -24.99 6.73 -12.64
N LYS A 39 -25.71 7.86 -12.52
CA LYS A 39 -25.79 8.63 -11.27
C LYS A 39 -26.30 7.81 -10.09
N ASN A 40 -27.26 6.93 -10.32
CA ASN A 40 -27.87 6.12 -9.27
C ASN A 40 -26.86 5.11 -8.70
N SER A 41 -26.15 4.37 -9.56
CA SER A 41 -25.11 3.44 -9.12
C SER A 41 -23.95 4.16 -8.43
N PHE A 42 -23.51 5.29 -9.02
CA PHE A 42 -22.45 6.11 -8.44
C PHE A 42 -22.83 6.61 -7.04
N GLN A 43 -24.02 7.19 -6.87
CA GLN A 43 -24.46 7.73 -5.58
C GLN A 43 -24.64 6.63 -4.53
N ASN A 44 -25.21 5.48 -4.90
CA ASN A 44 -25.35 4.34 -3.99
C ASN A 44 -24.00 3.83 -3.49
N LYS A 45 -23.01 3.72 -4.39
CA LYS A 45 -21.65 3.32 -4.02
C LYS A 45 -20.95 4.39 -3.17
N PHE A 46 -21.12 5.66 -3.52
CA PHE A 46 -20.57 6.78 -2.75
C PHE A 46 -21.08 6.76 -1.31
N LEU A 47 -22.40 6.63 -1.08
CA LEU A 47 -22.97 6.57 0.28
C LEU A 47 -22.46 5.38 1.08
N ARG A 48 -22.34 4.21 0.45
CA ARG A 48 -21.80 3.00 1.09
C ARG A 48 -20.33 3.18 1.45
N TRP A 49 -19.54 3.75 0.54
CA TRP A 49 -18.14 4.05 0.76
C TRP A 49 -17.97 5.11 1.85
N GLU A 50 -18.71 6.21 1.80
CA GLU A 50 -18.71 7.27 2.82
C GLU A 50 -18.99 6.68 4.20
N SER A 51 -20.02 5.86 4.35
CA SER A 51 -20.35 5.20 5.63
C SER A 51 -19.18 4.40 6.20
N ALA A 52 -18.46 3.66 5.36
CA ALA A 52 -17.30 2.86 5.78
C ALA A 52 -16.09 3.73 6.12
N PHE A 53 -15.82 4.76 5.32
CA PHE A 53 -14.60 5.56 5.41
C PHE A 53 -14.73 6.79 6.32
N LYS A 54 -15.94 7.19 6.75
CA LYS A 54 -16.20 8.29 7.70
C LYS A 54 -15.47 8.12 9.03
N LYS A 55 -15.31 6.88 9.50
CA LYS A 55 -14.55 6.60 10.72
C LYS A 55 -13.04 6.84 10.55
N ILE A 56 -12.54 6.72 9.32
CA ILE A 56 -11.13 6.83 8.98
C ILE A 56 -10.76 8.30 8.71
N TYR A 57 -11.46 8.95 7.77
CA TYR A 57 -11.15 10.32 7.32
C TYR A 57 -11.88 11.42 8.11
N GLY A 58 -12.89 11.07 8.92
CA GLY A 58 -13.68 12.07 9.63
C GLY A 58 -14.55 12.90 8.69
N LYS A 59 -14.31 14.21 8.63
CA LYS A 59 -15.14 15.18 7.87
C LYS A 59 -14.65 15.44 6.44
N GLU A 60 -13.41 15.05 6.12
CA GLU A 60 -12.81 15.28 4.79
C GLU A 60 -13.19 14.18 3.80
N ILE A 61 -14.49 14.02 3.56
CA ILE A 61 -15.01 13.01 2.64
C ILE A 61 -15.93 13.68 1.62
N ASP A 62 -15.58 13.53 0.35
CA ASP A 62 -16.37 14.03 -0.77
C ASP A 62 -16.32 13.06 -1.97
N GLN A 63 -17.09 13.38 -3.00
CA GLN A 63 -17.12 12.59 -4.23
C GLN A 63 -15.79 12.63 -5.00
N SER A 64 -14.96 13.65 -4.78
CA SER A 64 -13.64 13.77 -5.40
C SER A 64 -12.67 12.73 -4.83
N LEU A 65 -12.61 12.59 -3.51
CA LEU A 65 -11.85 11.55 -2.82
C LEU A 65 -12.38 10.16 -3.18
N PHE A 66 -13.70 9.99 -3.24
CA PHE A 66 -14.30 8.73 -3.70
C PHE A 66 -13.88 8.36 -5.13
N LEU A 67 -13.84 9.33 -6.06
CA LEU A 67 -13.37 9.11 -7.42
C LEU A 67 -11.88 8.78 -7.48
N LYS A 68 -11.04 9.41 -6.64
CA LYS A 68 -9.60 9.06 -6.52
C LYS A 68 -9.41 7.62 -6.05
N HIS A 69 -10.16 7.20 -5.04
CA HIS A 69 -10.12 5.80 -4.56
C HIS A 69 -10.63 4.85 -5.64
N SER A 70 -11.71 5.22 -6.33
CA SER A 70 -12.27 4.43 -7.43
C SER A 70 -11.30 4.30 -8.60
N TYR A 71 -10.53 5.34 -8.92
CA TYR A 71 -9.43 5.28 -9.87
C TYR A 71 -8.38 4.26 -9.44
N TYR A 72 -7.83 4.42 -8.23
CA TYR A 72 -6.79 3.54 -7.70
C TYR A 72 -7.21 2.07 -7.75
N VAL A 73 -8.42 1.77 -7.29
CA VAL A 73 -8.98 0.41 -7.28
C VAL A 73 -9.23 -0.12 -8.70
N SER A 74 -9.63 0.73 -9.64
CA SER A 74 -9.79 0.33 -11.05
C SER A 74 -8.47 -0.07 -11.69
N ILE A 75 -7.39 0.66 -11.40
CA ILE A 75 -6.05 0.35 -11.88
C ILE A 75 -5.51 -0.92 -11.24
N LEU A 76 -5.64 -1.06 -9.92
CA LEU A 76 -5.26 -2.28 -9.20
C LEU A 76 -5.94 -3.52 -9.80
N LYS A 77 -7.27 -3.46 -9.95
CA LYS A 77 -8.07 -4.55 -10.52
C LYS A 77 -7.59 -4.92 -11.92
N LEU A 78 -7.35 -3.93 -12.79
CA LEU A 78 -6.92 -4.19 -14.15
C LEU A 78 -5.50 -4.75 -14.23
N LEU A 79 -4.56 -4.25 -13.41
CA LEU A 79 -3.20 -4.77 -13.37
C LEU A 79 -3.17 -6.22 -12.89
N VAL A 80 -3.98 -6.57 -11.88
CA VAL A 80 -4.14 -7.96 -11.45
C VAL A 80 -4.70 -8.81 -12.58
N LEU A 81 -5.78 -8.38 -13.24
CA LEU A 81 -6.38 -9.12 -14.36
C LEU A 81 -5.44 -9.34 -15.54
N LEU A 82 -4.67 -8.32 -15.90
CA LEU A 82 -3.80 -8.35 -17.08
C LEU A 82 -2.49 -9.09 -16.84
N ASN A 83 -2.00 -9.13 -15.59
CA ASN A 83 -0.78 -9.85 -15.24
C ASN A 83 -1.02 -11.30 -14.79
N ALA A 84 -2.27 -11.70 -14.54
CA ALA A 84 -2.55 -13.03 -14.05
C ALA A 84 -2.66 -14.06 -15.19
N ASP A 85 -2.09 -15.24 -14.99
CA ASP A 85 -2.16 -16.38 -15.91
C ASP A 85 -3.61 -16.89 -16.02
N THR A 86 -4.17 -16.88 -17.22
CA THR A 86 -5.59 -17.16 -17.49
C THR A 86 -6.03 -18.59 -17.09
N SER A 87 -5.09 -19.53 -16.96
CA SER A 87 -5.36 -20.92 -16.59
C SER A 87 -5.59 -21.13 -15.08
N VAL A 88 -4.83 -20.42 -14.23
CA VAL A 88 -4.93 -20.48 -12.75
C VAL A 88 -6.05 -19.53 -12.23
N ASN A 89 -6.46 -18.59 -13.07
CA ASN A 89 -7.26 -17.43 -12.69
C ASN A 89 -8.71 -17.70 -12.27
N LYS A 90 -9.42 -18.66 -12.85
CA LYS A 90 -10.83 -18.87 -12.48
C LYS A 90 -10.98 -19.37 -11.04
N GLN A 91 -9.99 -20.10 -10.53
CA GLN A 91 -9.94 -20.51 -9.12
C GLN A 91 -9.49 -19.37 -8.22
N ILE A 92 -8.43 -18.65 -8.59
CA ILE A 92 -7.92 -17.48 -7.85
C ILE A 92 -8.99 -16.39 -7.71
N TYR A 93 -9.66 -15.98 -8.79
CA TYR A 93 -10.70 -14.94 -8.73
C TYR A 93 -11.92 -15.34 -7.89
N ASN A 94 -12.25 -16.63 -7.84
CA ASN A 94 -13.33 -17.13 -6.99
C ASN A 94 -12.87 -17.35 -5.54
N GLN A 95 -11.58 -17.59 -5.31
CA GLN A 95 -10.96 -17.72 -3.98
C GLN A 95 -10.70 -16.37 -3.31
N PHE A 96 -10.19 -15.39 -4.06
CA PHE A 96 -10.04 -14.02 -3.59
C PHE A 96 -11.42 -13.41 -3.53
N ASN A 97 -11.94 -13.32 -2.32
CA ASN A 97 -13.20 -12.67 -1.99
C ASN A 97 -13.10 -11.16 -2.27
N LEU A 98 -13.09 -10.73 -3.54
CA LEU A 98 -12.97 -9.32 -3.98
C LEU A 98 -14.24 -8.50 -3.70
N ASN A 99 -14.96 -8.84 -2.64
CA ASN A 99 -16.17 -8.17 -2.21
C ASN A 99 -15.88 -6.72 -1.79
N GLU A 100 -14.65 -6.39 -1.39
CA GLU A 100 -14.24 -5.02 -1.07
C GLU A 100 -14.31 -4.11 -2.30
N LEU A 101 -14.11 -4.65 -3.50
CA LEU A 101 -14.23 -3.88 -4.75
C LEU A 101 -15.66 -3.35 -4.96
N LYS A 102 -16.67 -3.94 -4.31
CA LYS A 102 -18.07 -3.50 -4.40
C LYS A 102 -18.29 -2.10 -3.80
N PHE A 103 -17.45 -1.68 -2.86
CA PHE A 103 -17.50 -0.34 -2.25
C PHE A 103 -17.08 0.77 -3.22
N PHE A 104 -16.34 0.45 -4.29
CA PHE A 104 -15.79 1.45 -5.20
C PHE A 104 -16.57 1.53 -6.52
N PHE A 105 -16.48 2.67 -7.20
CA PHE A 105 -17.07 2.87 -8.52
C PHE A 105 -16.07 2.47 -9.61
N CYS A 106 -16.10 1.20 -10.00
CA CYS A 106 -15.18 0.64 -11.00
C CYS A 106 -15.91 0.23 -12.29
N PRO A 107 -16.36 1.19 -13.13
CA PRO A 107 -16.88 0.87 -14.45
C PRO A 107 -15.78 0.24 -15.31
N ARG A 108 -16.18 -0.46 -16.38
CA ARG A 108 -15.22 -0.96 -17.38
C ARG A 108 -14.56 0.25 -18.05
N LEU A 109 -13.23 0.34 -18.00
CA LEU A 109 -12.48 1.36 -18.74
C LEU A 109 -12.70 1.18 -20.25
N ASP A 110 -12.64 2.27 -21.00
CA ASP A 110 -12.69 2.18 -22.46
C ASP A 110 -11.45 1.45 -23.03
N GLU A 111 -11.58 0.98 -24.27
CA GLU A 111 -10.53 0.20 -24.93
C GLU A 111 -9.26 1.01 -25.18
N ALA A 112 -9.33 2.35 -25.25
CA ALA A 112 -8.15 3.18 -25.42
C ALA A 112 -7.28 3.15 -24.15
N LEU A 113 -7.88 3.37 -22.97
CA LEU A 113 -7.20 3.28 -21.69
C LEU A 113 -6.66 1.87 -21.42
N ILE A 114 -7.43 0.83 -21.75
CA ILE A 114 -6.97 -0.57 -21.63
C ILE A 114 -5.77 -0.84 -22.55
N SER A 115 -5.80 -0.32 -23.78
CA SER A 115 -4.70 -0.44 -24.74
C SER A 115 -3.42 0.25 -24.23
N GLU A 116 -3.54 1.42 -23.61
CA GLU A 116 -2.42 2.12 -22.96
C GLU A 116 -1.80 1.28 -21.83
N ILE A 117 -2.62 0.68 -20.97
CA ILE A 117 -2.14 -0.22 -19.91
C ILE A 117 -1.41 -1.42 -20.51
N ARG A 118 -2.00 -2.07 -21.53
CA ARG A 118 -1.37 -3.23 -22.19
C ARG A 118 -0.03 -2.87 -22.83
N LYS A 119 0.06 -1.69 -23.46
CA LYS A 119 1.30 -1.17 -24.05
C LYS A 119 2.35 -0.87 -22.98
N PHE A 120 1.95 -0.28 -21.86
CA PHE A 120 2.83 -0.02 -20.72
C PHE A 120 3.39 -1.33 -20.14
N LEU A 121 2.53 -2.33 -19.93
CA LEU A 121 2.92 -3.64 -19.45
C LEU A 121 3.84 -4.35 -20.47
N GLY A 122 3.46 -4.41 -21.75
CA GLY A 122 4.34 -4.92 -22.81
C GLY A 122 4.89 -6.33 -22.57
N GLY A 123 4.15 -7.19 -21.86
CA GLY A 123 4.61 -8.53 -21.45
C GLY A 123 5.67 -8.55 -20.34
N ALA A 124 5.96 -7.39 -19.73
CA ALA A 124 6.79 -7.26 -18.56
C ALA A 124 6.21 -7.99 -17.35
N ARG A 125 7.09 -8.39 -16.43
CA ARG A 125 6.68 -8.85 -15.10
C ARG A 125 6.72 -7.69 -14.11
N LEU A 126 5.87 -7.73 -13.09
CA LEU A 126 5.99 -6.83 -11.95
C LEU A 126 7.19 -7.25 -11.08
N ALA A 127 7.81 -6.29 -10.43
CA ALA A 127 8.85 -6.54 -9.43
C ALA A 127 8.25 -7.29 -8.21
N ARG A 128 9.08 -8.10 -7.55
CA ARG A 128 8.69 -8.87 -6.35
C ARG A 128 8.82 -7.98 -5.11
N GLN A 129 7.95 -6.98 -5.02
CA GLN A 129 7.92 -5.99 -3.95
C GLN A 129 6.47 -5.56 -3.71
N ASP A 130 6.24 -4.69 -2.74
CA ASP A 130 5.01 -3.90 -2.74
C ASP A 130 5.01 -3.01 -3.99
N ASN A 131 4.11 -3.31 -4.92
CA ASN A 131 4.04 -2.62 -6.20
C ASN A 131 3.18 -1.35 -6.12
N PHE A 132 2.35 -1.21 -5.08
CA PHE A 132 1.31 -0.19 -5.01
C PHE A 132 1.50 0.80 -3.87
N HIS A 133 2.43 0.59 -2.93
CA HIS A 133 2.65 1.51 -1.81
C HIS A 133 2.78 2.97 -2.25
N GLU A 134 3.62 3.29 -3.24
CA GLU A 134 3.80 4.68 -3.69
C GLU A 134 2.51 5.30 -4.26
N LEU A 135 1.74 4.51 -5.03
CA LEU A 135 0.45 4.95 -5.55
C LEU A 135 -0.54 5.17 -4.41
N TYR A 136 -0.55 4.28 -3.42
CA TYR A 136 -1.34 4.41 -2.21
C TYR A 136 -0.98 5.69 -1.45
N GLN A 137 0.30 6.02 -1.30
CA GLN A 137 0.73 7.23 -0.60
C GLN A 137 0.26 8.53 -1.28
N GLN A 138 0.09 8.53 -2.61
CA GLN A 138 -0.47 9.68 -3.33
C GLN A 138 -1.99 9.82 -3.14
N VAL A 139 -2.69 8.71 -2.98
CA VAL A 139 -4.16 8.66 -2.89
C VAL A 139 -4.63 8.94 -1.46
N PHE A 140 -3.93 8.43 -0.46
CA PHE A 140 -4.32 8.52 0.95
C PHE A 140 -3.59 9.69 1.65
N HIS A 141 -4.36 10.59 2.25
CA HIS A 141 -3.84 11.76 2.96
C HIS A 141 -2.85 11.36 4.06
N VAL A 142 -1.71 12.04 4.13
CA VAL A 142 -0.63 11.80 5.12
C VAL A 142 -1.18 11.77 6.54
N ALA A 143 -2.00 12.76 6.93
CA ALA A 143 -2.62 12.81 8.25
C ALA A 143 -3.49 11.57 8.55
N THR A 144 -4.19 11.03 7.54
CA THR A 144 -4.97 9.80 7.67
C THR A 144 -4.06 8.58 7.79
N ARG A 145 -3.00 8.49 6.97
CA ARG A 145 -2.03 7.38 6.98
C ARG A 145 -1.33 7.25 8.34
N HIS A 146 -0.88 8.36 8.92
CA HIS A 146 -0.30 8.34 10.26
C HIS A 146 -1.27 7.87 11.34
N LYS A 147 -2.54 8.28 11.24
CA LYS A 147 -3.56 7.92 12.24
C LYS A 147 -3.91 6.43 12.22
N ILE A 148 -3.89 5.79 11.05
CA ILE A 148 -4.22 4.36 10.90
C ILE A 148 -3.01 3.43 11.00
N GLY A 149 -1.81 3.99 11.13
CA GLY A 149 -0.55 3.29 11.04
C GLY A 149 -0.10 3.12 9.58
N GLU A 150 1.15 3.49 9.29
CA GLU A 150 1.78 3.14 8.03
C GLU A 150 2.43 1.77 8.15
N PHE A 151 1.98 0.83 7.33
CA PHE A 151 2.59 -0.50 7.25
C PHE A 151 3.54 -0.52 6.05
N TYR A 152 4.83 -0.52 6.31
CA TYR A 152 5.85 -0.77 5.31
C TYR A 152 6.24 -2.24 5.37
N THR A 153 6.19 -2.93 4.23
CA THR A 153 6.75 -4.28 4.10
C THR A 153 8.04 -4.20 3.30
N PRO A 154 9.20 -4.53 3.89
CA PRO A 154 10.48 -4.48 3.19
C PRO A 154 10.46 -5.33 1.90
N SER A 155 10.96 -4.78 0.79
CA SER A 155 10.94 -5.48 -0.51
C SER A 155 11.68 -6.82 -0.48
N ASN A 156 12.79 -6.91 0.27
CA ASN A 156 13.53 -8.17 0.44
C ASN A 156 12.71 -9.24 1.19
N LEU A 157 11.84 -8.84 2.13
CA LEU A 157 10.91 -9.73 2.81
C LEU A 157 9.84 -10.23 1.83
N VAL A 158 9.26 -9.31 1.04
CA VAL A 158 8.26 -9.68 0.02
C VAL A 158 8.85 -10.66 -0.99
N GLU A 159 10.04 -10.38 -1.51
CA GLU A 159 10.71 -11.28 -2.45
C GLU A 159 10.91 -12.68 -1.87
N LYS A 160 11.41 -12.77 -0.63
CA LYS A 160 11.59 -14.06 0.05
C LYS A 160 10.27 -14.81 0.19
N MET A 161 9.22 -14.15 0.69
CA MET A 161 7.92 -14.80 0.92
C MET A 161 7.25 -15.25 -0.39
N ILE A 162 7.47 -14.53 -1.50
CA ILE A 162 7.00 -14.96 -2.82
C ILE A 162 7.82 -16.16 -3.34
N ASN A 163 9.14 -16.14 -3.17
CA ASN A 163 10.02 -17.22 -3.65
C ASN A 163 9.81 -18.53 -2.87
N GLU A 164 9.44 -18.42 -1.61
CA GLU A 164 9.26 -19.54 -0.68
C GLU A 164 7.78 -19.70 -0.28
N TYR A 165 6.86 -19.30 -1.17
CA TYR A 165 5.41 -19.28 -0.88
C TYR A 165 4.89 -20.64 -0.39
N ASP A 166 5.23 -21.73 -1.08
CA ASP A 166 4.76 -23.07 -0.72
C ASP A 166 5.29 -23.55 0.65
N ILE A 167 6.36 -22.92 1.16
CA ILE A 167 6.98 -23.25 2.45
C ILE A 167 6.33 -22.45 3.58
N HIS A 168 6.06 -21.15 3.35
CA HIS A 168 5.62 -20.22 4.39
C HIS A 168 4.12 -19.89 4.35
N SER A 169 3.38 -20.38 3.35
CA SER A 169 1.94 -20.13 3.23
C SER A 169 1.17 -20.67 4.45
N GLY A 170 0.30 -19.83 5.01
CA GLY A 170 -0.47 -20.14 6.23
C GLY A 170 0.24 -19.82 7.54
N GLU A 171 1.53 -19.46 7.49
CA GLU A 171 2.29 -19.11 8.68
C GLU A 171 2.14 -17.63 9.04
N VAL A 172 2.21 -17.34 10.35
CA VAL A 172 2.26 -15.97 10.87
C VAL A 172 3.68 -15.65 11.33
N PHE A 173 4.21 -14.51 10.91
CA PHE A 173 5.54 -14.02 11.30
C PHE A 173 5.43 -12.63 11.93
N ASN A 174 6.13 -12.43 13.04
CA ASN A 174 6.41 -11.09 13.53
C ASN A 174 7.52 -10.48 12.67
N VAL A 175 7.40 -9.19 12.36
CA VAL A 175 8.36 -8.44 11.56
C VAL A 175 8.75 -7.21 12.35
N GLY A 176 10.04 -7.09 12.66
CA GLY A 176 10.59 -5.98 13.42
C GLY A 176 12.10 -6.10 13.60
N LEU A 177 12.67 -5.13 14.30
CA LEU A 177 14.07 -5.12 14.70
C LEU A 177 14.20 -5.78 16.08
N SER A 178 14.71 -7.01 16.14
CA SER A 178 14.94 -7.70 17.42
C SER A 178 15.87 -6.93 18.36
N GLU A 179 16.88 -6.28 17.78
CA GLU A 179 17.84 -5.43 18.50
C GLU A 179 17.21 -4.11 19.02
N ALA A 180 16.01 -3.74 18.55
CA ALA A 180 15.34 -2.49 18.91
C ALA A 180 14.01 -2.71 19.66
N ASN A 181 13.97 -3.69 20.57
CA ASN A 181 12.89 -3.82 21.56
C ASN A 181 13.06 -2.77 22.68
N LEU A 182 12.80 -1.51 22.36
CA LEU A 182 13.06 -0.36 23.24
C LEU A 182 11.78 0.14 23.91
N THR A 183 11.93 0.62 25.15
CA THR A 183 10.91 1.48 25.76
C THR A 183 10.88 2.85 25.04
N LYS A 184 9.76 3.60 25.19
CA LYS A 184 9.65 4.98 24.67
C LYS A 184 10.81 5.87 25.14
N GLN A 185 11.24 5.69 26.39
CA GLN A 185 12.34 6.45 26.96
C GLN A 185 13.67 6.14 26.25
N GLN A 186 13.98 4.85 26.09
CA GLN A 186 15.20 4.42 25.40
C GLN A 186 15.24 4.90 23.95
N LEU A 187 14.12 4.86 23.24
CA LEU A 187 14.03 5.42 21.88
C LEU A 187 14.36 6.92 21.86
N CYS A 188 13.81 7.71 22.80
CA CYS A 188 14.13 9.13 22.91
C CYS A 188 15.62 9.37 23.22
N GLU A 189 16.23 8.52 24.05
CA GLU A 189 17.65 8.60 24.38
C GLU A 189 18.53 8.26 23.16
N THR A 190 18.20 7.21 22.39
CA THR A 190 18.88 6.89 21.13
C THR A 190 18.82 8.03 20.12
N ILE A 191 17.67 8.72 20.00
CA ILE A 191 17.54 9.92 19.15
C ILE A 191 18.44 11.05 19.66
N LYS A 192 18.51 11.25 20.98
CA LYS A 192 19.33 12.30 21.60
C LYS A 192 20.83 12.10 21.38
N GLU A 193 21.29 10.84 21.28
CA GLU A 193 22.69 10.54 20.95
C GLU A 193 23.09 11.09 19.57
N GLN A 194 22.19 11.06 18.59
CA GLN A 194 22.42 11.62 17.25
C GLN A 194 22.08 13.10 17.14
N ILE A 195 21.14 13.59 17.98
CA ILE A 195 20.70 14.99 18.02
C ILE A 195 20.90 15.53 19.45
N PRO A 196 22.10 15.99 19.83
CA PRO A 196 22.39 16.39 21.20
C PRO A 196 21.52 17.53 21.74
N SER A 197 20.96 18.36 20.85
CA SER A 197 20.02 19.43 21.20
C SER A 197 18.58 18.94 21.45
N PHE A 198 18.31 17.65 21.33
CA PHE A 198 16.99 17.07 21.57
C PHE A 198 16.66 17.06 23.08
N GLU A 199 15.58 17.72 23.45
CA GLU A 199 15.08 17.80 24.83
C GLU A 199 13.93 16.81 25.04
N ILE A 200 13.97 16.09 26.16
CA ILE A 200 12.98 15.05 26.51
C ILE A 200 12.13 15.55 27.68
N PHE A 201 10.82 15.56 27.50
CA PHE A 201 9.84 15.93 28.53
C PHE A 201 8.85 14.80 28.75
N HIS A 202 8.43 14.60 30.01
CA HIS A 202 7.47 13.58 30.40
C HIS A 202 6.08 14.18 30.62
N ASN A 203 5.04 13.45 30.21
CA ASN A 203 3.65 13.84 30.40
C ASN A 203 2.80 12.59 30.64
N ASP A 204 2.14 12.54 31.80
CA ASP A 204 1.34 11.39 32.25
C ASP A 204 -0.16 11.56 31.96
N ASN A 205 -0.57 12.63 31.27
CA ASN A 205 -1.98 12.94 31.01
C ASN A 205 -2.61 12.06 29.91
N PHE A 206 -1.85 11.16 29.28
CA PHE A 206 -2.30 10.36 28.15
C PHE A 206 -1.89 8.90 28.30
N GLU A 207 -2.84 7.99 28.02
CA GLU A 207 -2.61 6.54 27.97
C GLU A 207 -2.66 6.03 26.52
N ASP A 208 -1.84 5.01 26.22
CA ASP A 208 -1.93 4.29 24.95
C ASP A 208 -3.20 3.41 24.96
N PRO A 209 -4.19 3.65 24.07
CA PRO A 209 -5.42 2.84 24.03
C PRO A 209 -5.16 1.37 23.74
N ASP A 210 -4.07 1.06 23.01
CA ASP A 210 -3.69 -0.30 22.65
C ASP A 210 -2.75 -0.96 23.67
N LYS A 211 -2.35 -0.23 24.72
CA LYS A 211 -1.46 -0.69 25.80
C LYS A 211 -0.23 -1.45 25.29
N ARG A 212 0.45 -0.91 24.27
CA ARG A 212 1.60 -1.55 23.65
C ARG A 212 2.83 -1.44 24.55
N ASP A 213 2.95 -2.43 25.41
CA ASP A 213 4.08 -2.64 26.31
C ASP A 213 4.46 -4.12 26.30
N TYR A 214 5.23 -4.52 25.29
CA TYR A 214 5.59 -5.91 25.07
C TYR A 214 6.92 -6.02 24.32
N VAL A 215 7.60 -7.15 24.52
CA VAL A 215 8.75 -7.57 23.71
C VAL A 215 8.24 -8.52 22.63
N VAL A 216 8.49 -8.20 21.36
CA VAL A 216 8.09 -9.06 20.24
C VAL A 216 9.30 -9.88 19.79
N SER A 217 9.13 -11.20 19.75
CA SER A 217 10.15 -12.09 19.19
C SER A 217 10.01 -12.22 17.67
N ASN A 218 11.05 -11.85 16.93
CA ASN A 218 11.15 -12.05 15.48
C ASN A 218 11.91 -13.36 15.12
N LEU A 219 12.26 -14.18 16.12
CA LEU A 219 13.09 -15.39 15.95
C LEU A 219 12.56 -16.36 14.89
N LYS A 220 11.24 -16.45 14.73
CA LYS A 220 10.64 -17.31 13.69
C LYS A 220 11.04 -16.86 12.29
N LEU A 221 11.03 -15.55 12.03
CA LEU A 221 11.41 -14.97 10.75
C LEU A 221 12.94 -14.99 10.55
N GLU A 222 13.70 -14.75 11.62
CA GLU A 222 15.16 -14.82 11.58
C GLU A 222 15.66 -16.24 11.29
N LYS A 223 15.00 -17.27 11.86
CA LYS A 223 15.32 -18.69 11.60
C LYS A 223 15.12 -19.11 10.16
N VAL A 224 14.27 -18.42 9.40
CA VAL A 224 14.12 -18.67 7.96
C VAL A 224 15.17 -17.91 7.13
N GLY A 225 16.12 -17.22 7.78
CA GLY A 225 17.25 -16.55 7.14
C GLY A 225 16.92 -15.14 6.64
N TRP A 226 15.89 -14.50 7.17
CA TRP A 226 15.60 -13.09 6.88
C TRP A 226 16.11 -12.19 8.00
N SER A 227 16.68 -11.04 7.65
CA SER A 227 17.02 -9.96 8.57
C SER A 227 16.71 -8.60 7.93
N PRO A 228 16.40 -7.57 8.74
CA PRO A 228 16.29 -6.20 8.24
C PRO A 228 17.66 -5.69 7.75
N ASN A 229 17.64 -4.80 6.77
CA ASN A 229 18.86 -4.23 6.19
C ASN A 229 19.38 -2.98 6.91
N TYR A 230 18.53 -2.35 7.72
CA TYR A 230 18.78 -1.06 8.37
C TYR A 230 18.54 -1.20 9.86
N THR A 231 19.37 -0.51 10.65
CA THR A 231 19.18 -0.41 12.10
C THR A 231 18.23 0.75 12.45
N LEU A 232 17.93 0.90 13.74
CA LEU A 232 17.19 2.07 14.23
C LEU A 232 17.99 3.36 13.98
N GLU A 233 19.30 3.31 14.20
CA GLU A 233 20.21 4.44 14.04
C GLU A 233 20.30 4.91 12.60
N ASP A 234 20.37 3.98 11.63
CA ASP A 234 20.32 4.29 10.21
C ASP A 234 19.04 5.09 9.86
N GLY A 235 17.90 4.65 10.41
CA GLY A 235 16.61 5.31 10.20
C GLY A 235 16.53 6.70 10.82
N ILE A 236 17.12 6.89 12.01
CA ILE A 236 17.22 8.22 12.64
C ILE A 236 18.10 9.14 11.78
N GLU A 237 19.25 8.65 11.29
CA GLU A 237 20.16 9.42 10.45
C GLU A 237 19.51 9.84 9.12
N GLU A 238 18.73 8.95 8.51
CA GLU A 238 17.96 9.24 7.30
C GLU A 238 16.94 10.36 7.53
N LEU A 239 16.17 10.29 8.62
CA LEU A 239 15.15 11.29 8.95
C LEU A 239 15.70 12.67 9.28
N ILE A 240 16.95 12.76 9.74
CA ILE A 240 17.63 14.05 9.96
C ILE A 240 17.93 14.77 8.62
N LYS A 241 18.06 14.02 7.51
CA LYS A 241 18.42 14.55 6.19
C LYS A 241 17.22 15.06 5.38
N THR A 242 16.00 14.66 5.75
CA THR A 242 14.73 15.06 5.09
C THR A 242 14.28 16.46 5.47
#